data_AF-A0A259SL67-F1
#
_entry.id   AF-A0A259SL67-F1
#
_cell.length_a   1.000
_cell.length_b   1.000
_cell.length_c   1.000
_cell.angle_alpha   90.00
_cell.angle_beta   90.00
_cell.angle_gamma   90.00
#
_symmetry.space_group_name_H-M   'P 1'
#
loop_
_entity.id
_entity.type
_entity.pdbx_description
1 polymer ?
#
loop_
_entity_poly.entity_id
_entity_poly.type
_entity_poly.pdbx_seq_one_letter_code
_entity_poly.pdbx_strand_id
1 'polypeptide(L)'
;MSEAVAGAKSLVKSLRVFLAVSGVIALIAGLVMLVWPVKTAFVLTGIIAAYLIVAGVVYVGLGIFSAGKSGWARLGHILLGVLYIVAGVIAFTNIQTAAVAFALVTVIFIGVSWIFDGVVSLSLMGTDGTKTWTLLYALLSIIAGIAVISLGLAAVPFFWLFLAISLVVLGIAQIVRAITIGKDAKAAAAAAGL
;
A
#
# COMPACT_ATOMS: atom_id res chain seq x y z
N MET A 1 -13.54 -27.70 25.38
CA MET A 1 -14.36 -27.64 24.15
C MET A 1 -15.13 -26.32 24.00
N SER A 2 -15.76 -25.78 25.05
CA SER A 2 -16.53 -24.51 24.98
C SER A 2 -15.71 -23.30 24.50
N GLU A 3 -14.50 -23.09 25.03
CA GLU A 3 -13.66 -21.94 24.66
C GLU A 3 -13.19 -21.97 23.20
N ALA A 4 -12.85 -23.15 22.68
CA ALA A 4 -12.45 -23.32 21.29
C ALA A 4 -13.60 -22.98 20.32
N VAL A 5 -14.83 -23.36 20.65
CA VAL A 5 -16.02 -23.04 19.85
C VAL A 5 -16.36 -21.55 19.93
N ALA A 6 -16.26 -20.94 21.11
CA ALA A 6 -16.45 -19.49 21.29
C ALA A 6 -15.38 -18.69 20.51
N GLY A 7 -14.12 -19.13 20.57
CA GLY A 7 -13.01 -18.55 19.81
C GLY A 7 -13.24 -18.65 18.30
N ALA A 8 -13.62 -19.81 17.78
CA ALA A 8 -13.93 -20.00 16.37
C ALA A 8 -15.08 -19.10 15.89
N LYS A 9 -16.18 -18.99 16.65
CA LYS A 9 -17.30 -18.08 16.33
C LYS A 9 -16.86 -16.62 16.30
N SER A 10 -16.03 -16.21 17.26
CA SER A 10 -15.47 -14.85 17.31
C SER A 10 -14.57 -14.56 16.11
N LEU A 11 -13.67 -15.47 15.76
CA LEU A 11 -12.79 -15.34 14.60
C LEU A 11 -13.57 -15.22 13.29
N VAL A 12 -14.58 -16.09 13.08
CA VAL A 12 -15.45 -16.03 11.89
C VAL A 12 -16.17 -14.68 11.82
N LYS A 13 -16.69 -14.18 12.95
CA LYS A 13 -17.34 -12.87 13.00
C LYS A 13 -16.36 -11.74 12.65
N SER A 14 -15.17 -11.75 13.24
CA SER A 14 -14.14 -10.73 12.99
C SER A 14 -13.66 -10.74 11.54
N LEU A 15 -13.41 -11.92 10.96
CA LEU A 15 -13.06 -12.07 9.55
C LEU A 15 -14.16 -11.51 8.65
N ARG A 16 -15.43 -11.85 8.91
CA ARG A 16 -16.55 -11.32 8.11
C ARG A 16 -16.65 -9.80 8.17
N VAL A 17 -16.52 -9.21 9.36
CA VAL A 17 -16.57 -7.75 9.53
C VAL A 17 -15.41 -7.11 8.81
N PHE A 18 -14.19 -7.63 8.99
CA PHE A 18 -13.00 -7.14 8.31
C PHE A 18 -13.16 -7.19 6.78
N LEU A 19 -13.58 -8.33 6.23
CA LEU A 19 -13.79 -8.51 4.79
C LEU A 19 -14.88 -7.59 4.24
N ALA A 20 -15.99 -7.42 4.95
CA ALA A 20 -17.07 -6.53 4.53
C ALA A 20 -16.61 -5.06 4.53
N VAL A 21 -15.99 -4.61 5.62
CA VAL A 21 -15.55 -3.21 5.76
C VAL A 21 -14.41 -2.89 4.80
N SER A 22 -13.36 -3.70 4.77
CA SER A 22 -12.24 -3.51 3.84
C SER A 22 -12.68 -3.62 2.39
N GLY A 23 -13.62 -4.51 2.07
CA GLY A 23 -14.18 -4.67 0.73
C GLY A 23 -14.96 -3.45 0.26
N VAL A 24 -15.82 -2.87 1.13
CA VAL A 24 -16.55 -1.63 0.83
C VAL A 24 -15.58 -0.46 0.65
N ILE A 25 -14.59 -0.32 1.53
CA ILE A 25 -13.57 0.74 1.42
C ILE A 25 -12.79 0.60 0.10
N ALA A 26 -12.31 -0.59 -0.23
CA ALA A 26 -11.59 -0.86 -1.46
C ALA A 26 -12.43 -0.57 -2.71
N LEU A 27 -13.70 -1.00 -2.72
CA LEU A 27 -14.62 -0.74 -3.83
C LEU A 27 -14.84 0.76 -4.03
N ILE A 28 -15.14 1.50 -2.96
CA ILE A 28 -15.33 2.96 -3.03
C ILE A 28 -14.05 3.65 -3.51
N ALA A 29 -12.89 3.29 -2.95
CA ALA A 29 -11.61 3.85 -3.35
C ALA A 29 -11.33 3.60 -4.85
N GLY A 30 -11.53 2.37 -5.32
CA GLY A 30 -11.37 2.01 -6.73
C GLY A 30 -12.30 2.80 -7.65
N LEU A 31 -13.58 2.94 -7.30
CA LEU A 31 -14.54 3.74 -8.07
C LEU A 31 -14.17 5.23 -8.09
N VAL A 32 -13.77 5.81 -6.96
CA VAL A 32 -13.32 7.20 -6.87
C VAL A 32 -12.08 7.44 -7.74
N MET A 33 -11.13 6.51 -7.74
CA MET A 33 -9.95 6.57 -8.61
C MET A 33 -10.30 6.54 -10.10
N LEU A 34 -11.31 5.75 -10.49
CA LEU A 34 -11.75 5.65 -11.89
C LEU A 34 -12.52 6.91 -12.34
N VAL A 35 -13.39 7.45 -11.48
CA VAL A 35 -14.27 8.57 -11.81
C VAL A 35 -13.55 9.92 -11.71
N TRP A 36 -12.67 10.09 -10.71
CA TRP A 36 -11.95 11.34 -10.45
C TRP A 36 -10.44 11.13 -10.33
N PRO A 37 -9.74 10.70 -11.39
CA PRO A 37 -8.33 10.35 -11.34
C PRO A 37 -7.44 11.51 -10.85
N VAL A 38 -7.63 12.71 -11.42
CA VAL A 38 -6.84 13.90 -11.07
C VAL A 38 -7.08 14.33 -9.63
N LYS A 39 -8.34 14.41 -9.18
CA LYS A 39 -8.65 14.82 -7.80
C LYS A 39 -8.13 13.81 -6.79
N THR A 40 -8.26 12.52 -7.09
CA THR A 40 -7.78 11.46 -6.22
C THR A 40 -6.25 11.50 -6.09
N ALA A 41 -5.52 11.78 -7.17
CA ALA A 41 -4.08 11.99 -7.10
C ALA A 41 -3.72 13.15 -6.15
N PHE A 42 -4.43 14.28 -6.24
CA PHE A 42 -4.19 15.41 -5.33
C PHE A 42 -4.53 15.10 -3.88
N VAL A 43 -5.61 14.33 -3.63
CA VAL A 43 -5.96 13.87 -2.29
C VAL A 43 -4.86 12.98 -1.71
N LEU A 44 -4.35 12.02 -2.49
CA LEU A 44 -3.25 11.15 -2.05
C LEU A 44 -1.98 11.94 -1.74
N THR A 45 -1.61 12.88 -2.61
CA THR A 45 -0.48 13.78 -2.37
C THR A 45 -0.71 14.65 -1.13
N GLY A 46 -1.93 15.13 -0.90
CA GLY A 46 -2.28 15.92 0.28
C GLY A 46 -2.16 15.11 1.58
N ILE A 47 -2.55 13.84 1.56
CA ILE A 47 -2.35 12.92 2.71
C ILE A 47 -0.86 12.77 3.02
N ILE A 48 -0.02 12.60 2.00
CA ILE A 48 1.44 12.49 2.17
C ILE A 48 2.03 13.80 2.70
N ALA A 49 1.61 14.94 2.16
CA ALA A 49 2.05 16.25 2.62
C ALA A 49 1.65 16.50 4.10
N ALA A 50 0.43 16.12 4.49
CA ALA A 50 -0.01 16.18 5.88
C ALA A 50 0.84 15.28 6.77
N TYR A 51 1.12 14.05 6.34
CA TYR A 51 2.00 13.14 7.04
C TYR A 51 3.39 13.74 7.25
N LEU A 52 3.99 14.35 6.23
CA LEU A 52 5.31 14.99 6.35
C LEU A 52 5.29 16.09 7.41
N ILE A 53 4.25 16.94 7.44
CA ILE A 53 4.14 17.99 8.47
C ILE A 53 4.04 17.38 9.87
N VAL A 54 3.14 16.42 10.06
CA VAL A 54 2.92 15.77 11.38
C VAL A 54 4.20 15.05 11.83
N ALA A 55 4.80 14.24 10.96
CA ALA A 55 6.05 13.55 11.25
C ALA A 55 7.18 14.54 11.55
N GLY A 56 7.24 15.65 10.83
CA GLY A 56 8.24 16.69 11.04
C GLY A 56 8.10 17.37 12.41
N VAL A 57 6.88 17.70 12.83
CA VAL A 57 6.60 18.21 14.19
C VAL A 57 7.03 17.19 15.25
N VAL A 58 6.71 15.91 15.05
CA VAL A 58 7.13 14.83 15.96
C VAL A 58 8.66 14.75 16.04
N TYR A 59 9.36 14.79 14.92
CA TYR A 59 10.83 14.73 14.89
C TYR A 59 11.50 15.93 15.55
N VAL A 60 10.99 17.15 15.31
CA VAL A 60 11.47 18.34 16.04
C VAL A 60 11.26 18.17 17.54
N GLY A 61 10.08 17.73 17.97
CA GLY A 61 9.79 17.43 19.38
C GLY A 61 10.74 16.40 19.97
N LEU A 62 10.99 15.29 19.27
CA LEU A 62 11.94 14.26 19.70
C LEU A 62 13.35 14.82 19.86
N GLY A 63 13.81 15.72 18.99
CA GLY A 63 15.13 16.34 19.11
C GLY A 63 15.23 17.33 20.29
N ILE A 64 14.18 18.10 20.54
CA ILE A 64 14.11 19.07 21.64
C ILE A 64 14.04 18.35 22.99
N PHE A 65 13.11 17.42 23.14
CA PHE A 65 12.76 16.80 24.43
C PHE A 65 13.59 15.56 24.79
N SER A 66 14.49 15.08 23.93
CA SER A 66 15.36 13.94 24.25
C SER A 66 16.57 14.33 25.11
N ALA A 67 16.33 14.60 26.39
CA ALA A 67 17.38 14.66 27.40
C ALA A 67 18.07 13.29 27.52
N GLY A 68 19.41 13.24 27.38
CA GLY A 68 20.21 12.01 27.49
C GLY A 68 20.66 11.36 26.17
N LYS A 69 20.21 11.85 25.01
CA LYS A 69 20.77 11.43 23.70
C LYS A 69 22.00 12.27 23.33
N SER A 70 22.89 11.69 22.51
CA SER A 70 24.05 12.42 21.96
C SER A 70 23.60 13.65 21.16
N GLY A 71 24.41 14.71 21.16
CA GLY A 71 24.10 15.95 20.44
C GLY A 71 23.81 15.73 18.95
N TRP A 72 24.52 14.78 18.32
CA TRP A 72 24.30 14.38 16.93
C TRP A 72 22.92 13.75 16.69
N ALA A 73 22.45 12.88 17.59
CA ALA A 73 21.13 12.29 17.46
C ALA A 73 20.02 13.34 17.62
N ARG A 74 20.21 14.32 18.52
CA ARG A 74 19.25 15.42 18.68
C ARG A 74 19.20 16.30 17.44
N LEU A 75 20.36 16.72 16.94
CA LEU A 75 20.48 17.54 15.75
C LEU A 75 19.87 16.84 14.52
N GLY A 76 20.15 15.54 14.34
CA GLY A 76 19.57 14.75 13.26
C GLY A 76 18.05 14.76 13.24
N HIS A 77 17.40 14.56 14.40
CA HIS A 77 15.93 14.62 14.49
C HIS A 77 15.39 16.03 14.22
N ILE A 78 16.04 17.09 14.72
CA ILE A 78 15.59 18.46 14.46
C ILE A 78 15.70 18.78 12.96
N LEU A 79 16.85 18.50 12.34
CA LEU A 79 17.06 18.79 10.92
C LEU A 79 16.11 17.99 10.03
N LEU A 80 15.94 16.70 10.30
CA LEU A 80 14.98 15.86 9.58
C LEU A 80 13.55 16.36 9.77
N GLY A 81 13.20 16.78 10.98
CA GLY A 81 11.89 17.32 11.29
C GLY A 81 11.59 18.61 10.54
N VAL A 82 12.54 19.55 10.51
CA VAL A 82 12.45 20.78 9.72
C VAL A 82 12.33 20.48 8.23
N LEU A 83 13.14 19.54 7.72
CA LEU A 83 13.08 19.11 6.32
C LEU A 83 11.68 18.60 5.96
N TYR A 84 11.08 17.76 6.81
CA TYR A 84 9.75 17.21 6.59
C TYR A 84 8.67 18.28 6.63
N ILE A 85 8.73 19.22 7.58
CA ILE A 85 7.78 20.36 7.63
C ILE A 85 7.88 21.19 6.35
N VAL A 86 9.10 21.58 5.95
CA VAL A 86 9.33 22.38 4.75
C VAL A 86 8.84 21.65 3.50
N ALA A 87 9.17 20.37 3.35
CA ALA A 87 8.72 19.57 2.22
C ALA A 87 7.18 19.45 2.19
N GLY A 88 6.54 19.21 3.32
CA GLY A 88 5.08 19.14 3.42
C GLY A 88 4.39 20.46 3.09
N VAL A 89 4.92 21.59 3.57
CA VAL A 89 4.40 22.92 3.24
C VAL A 89 4.54 23.21 1.75
N ILE A 90 5.73 22.97 1.16
CA ILE A 90 5.96 23.15 -0.29
C ILE A 90 5.01 22.28 -1.10
N ALA A 91 4.76 21.05 -0.65
CA ALA A 91 3.84 20.14 -1.32
C ALA A 91 2.40 20.66 -1.30
N PHE A 92 1.92 21.22 -0.18
CA PHE A 92 0.58 21.83 -0.13
C PHE A 92 0.47 23.09 -0.97
N THR A 93 1.48 23.95 -0.98
CA THR A 93 1.45 25.19 -1.77
C THR A 93 1.54 24.91 -3.28
N ASN A 94 2.06 23.74 -3.68
CA ASN A 94 2.25 23.35 -5.07
C ASN A 94 1.72 21.93 -5.34
N ILE A 95 0.46 21.66 -4.95
CA ILE A 95 -0.08 20.29 -4.91
C ILE A 95 -0.05 19.57 -6.27
N GLN A 96 -0.21 20.30 -7.38
CA GLN A 96 -0.11 19.73 -8.72
C GLN A 96 1.31 19.23 -9.02
N THR A 97 2.32 20.07 -8.79
CA THR A 97 3.74 19.71 -8.98
C THR A 97 4.15 18.58 -8.04
N ALA A 98 3.70 18.64 -6.78
CA ALA A 98 3.94 17.59 -5.80
C ALA A 98 3.29 16.25 -6.21
N ALA A 99 2.10 16.28 -6.82
CA ALA A 99 1.45 15.07 -7.32
C ALA A 99 2.20 14.46 -8.51
N VAL A 100 2.72 15.28 -9.41
CA VAL A 100 3.58 14.82 -10.51
C VAL A 100 4.88 14.22 -9.97
N ALA A 101 5.53 14.87 -9.01
CA ALA A 101 6.73 14.35 -8.37
C ALA A 101 6.46 13.02 -7.65
N PHE A 102 5.35 12.93 -6.91
CA PHE A 102 4.93 11.71 -6.24
C PHE A 102 4.68 10.57 -7.24
N ALA A 103 4.00 10.86 -8.36
CA ALA A 103 3.76 9.88 -9.41
C ALA A 103 5.07 9.40 -10.06
N LEU A 104 6.00 10.33 -10.34
CA LEU A 104 7.31 10.00 -10.90
C LEU A 104 8.12 9.11 -9.95
N VAL A 105 8.22 9.48 -8.68
CA VAL A 105 8.90 8.68 -7.65
C VAL A 105 8.26 7.30 -7.53
N THR A 106 6.92 7.21 -7.59
CA THR A 106 6.19 5.93 -7.53
C THR A 106 6.55 5.03 -8.71
N VAL A 107 6.56 5.56 -9.93
CA VAL A 107 6.90 4.78 -11.13
C VAL A 107 8.36 4.31 -11.08
N ILE A 108 9.28 5.20 -10.70
CA ILE A 108 10.70 4.84 -10.54
C ILE A 108 10.84 3.73 -9.50
N PHE A 109 10.17 3.87 -8.35
CA PHE A 109 10.20 2.86 -7.30
C PHE A 109 9.69 1.51 -7.80
N ILE A 110 8.55 1.47 -8.49
CA ILE A 110 8.00 0.23 -9.06
C ILE A 110 8.99 -0.42 -10.03
N GLY A 111 9.53 0.35 -10.97
CA GLY A 111 10.47 -0.17 -11.96
C GLY A 111 11.77 -0.68 -11.33
N VAL A 112 12.30 0.04 -10.34
CA VAL A 112 13.48 -0.39 -9.58
C VAL A 112 13.17 -1.67 -8.81
N SER A 113 12.05 -1.77 -8.11
CA SER A 113 11.64 -2.98 -7.39
C SER A 113 11.60 -4.20 -8.30
N TRP A 114 11.02 -4.10 -9.50
CA TRP A 114 10.99 -5.23 -10.45
C TRP A 114 12.36 -5.62 -10.99
N ILE A 115 13.27 -4.67 -11.18
CA ILE A 115 14.66 -4.98 -11.54
C ILE A 115 15.32 -5.76 -10.39
N PHE A 116 15.19 -5.25 -9.15
CA PHE A 116 15.74 -5.91 -7.97
C PHE A 116 15.16 -7.30 -7.77
N ASP A 117 13.85 -7.49 -7.88
CA ASP A 117 13.18 -8.79 -7.75
C ASP A 117 13.70 -9.79 -8.78
N GLY A 118 13.93 -9.34 -10.03
CA GLY A 118 14.51 -10.19 -11.06
C GLY A 118 15.97 -10.57 -10.76
N VAL A 119 16.80 -9.61 -10.34
CA VAL A 119 18.20 -9.87 -9.94
C VAL A 119 18.26 -10.84 -8.75
N VAL A 120 17.45 -10.62 -7.72
CA VAL A 120 17.35 -11.49 -6.56
C VAL A 120 16.88 -12.88 -6.99
N SER A 121 15.87 -12.98 -7.85
CA SER A 121 15.38 -14.26 -8.37
C SER A 121 16.46 -15.04 -9.12
N LEU A 122 17.35 -14.39 -9.87
CA LEU A 122 18.49 -15.05 -10.51
C LEU A 122 19.53 -15.52 -9.47
N SER A 123 19.78 -14.73 -8.44
CA SER A 123 20.74 -15.07 -7.39
C SER A 123 20.31 -16.29 -6.55
N LEU A 124 18.99 -16.51 -6.42
CA LEU A 124 18.39 -17.64 -5.71
C LEU A 124 18.06 -18.81 -6.65
N MET A 125 18.52 -18.78 -7.90
CA MET A 125 18.17 -19.82 -8.86
C MET A 125 18.73 -21.19 -8.43
N GLY A 126 17.84 -22.14 -8.21
CA GLY A 126 18.18 -23.50 -7.80
C GLY A 126 18.02 -23.80 -6.31
N THR A 127 17.64 -22.80 -5.48
CA THR A 127 17.19 -23.04 -4.11
C THR A 127 15.71 -23.41 -4.08
N ASP A 128 14.89 -22.74 -4.90
CA ASP A 128 13.44 -22.85 -4.87
C ASP A 128 12.85 -22.99 -6.29
N GLY A 129 12.11 -24.08 -6.55
CA GLY A 129 11.32 -24.27 -7.78
C GLY A 129 12.08 -24.73 -9.03
N THR A 130 11.43 -24.59 -10.19
CA THR A 130 12.01 -25.01 -11.48
C THR A 130 12.86 -23.89 -12.08
N LYS A 131 14.11 -24.20 -12.46
CA LYS A 131 15.07 -23.24 -13.01
C LYS A 131 14.52 -22.45 -14.20
N THR A 132 13.72 -23.09 -15.05
CA THR A 132 13.11 -22.48 -16.23
C THR A 132 12.12 -21.38 -15.85
N TRP A 133 11.23 -21.60 -14.87
CA TRP A 133 10.27 -20.58 -14.48
C TRP A 133 10.94 -19.40 -13.77
N THR A 134 11.94 -19.68 -12.94
CA THR A 134 12.76 -18.64 -12.31
C THR A 134 13.44 -17.76 -13.34
N LEU A 135 14.05 -18.35 -14.37
CA LEU A 135 14.71 -17.59 -15.44
C LEU A 135 13.72 -16.74 -16.23
N LEU A 136 12.57 -17.29 -16.62
CA LEU A 136 11.55 -16.56 -17.37
C LEU A 136 10.98 -15.39 -16.55
N TYR A 137 10.66 -15.61 -15.28
CA TYR A 137 10.20 -14.58 -14.37
C TYR A 137 11.25 -13.46 -14.22
N ALA A 138 12.50 -13.83 -13.96
CA ALA A 138 13.55 -12.85 -13.73
C ALA A 138 13.80 -11.95 -14.96
N LEU A 139 13.86 -12.54 -16.15
CA LEU A 139 14.01 -11.78 -17.39
C LEU A 139 12.82 -10.86 -17.63
N LEU A 140 11.59 -11.37 -17.46
CA LEU A 140 10.38 -10.56 -17.59
C LEU A 140 10.37 -9.40 -16.59
N SER A 141 10.73 -9.65 -15.32
CA SER A 141 10.75 -8.65 -14.26
C SER A 141 11.76 -7.54 -14.54
N ILE A 142 12.98 -7.89 -14.97
CA ILE A 142 14.01 -6.92 -15.34
C ILE A 142 13.57 -6.08 -16.53
N ILE A 143 13.08 -6.72 -17.60
CA ILE A 143 12.62 -6.04 -18.81
C ILE A 143 11.45 -5.11 -18.49
N ALA A 144 10.48 -5.58 -17.70
CA ALA A 144 9.34 -4.78 -17.29
C ALA A 144 9.78 -3.57 -16.45
N GLY A 145 10.71 -3.76 -15.51
CA GLY A 145 11.23 -2.67 -14.69
C GLY A 145 11.97 -1.61 -15.50
N ILE A 146 12.83 -2.04 -16.44
CA ILE A 146 13.49 -1.13 -17.40
C ILE A 146 12.45 -0.37 -18.22
N ALA A 147 11.47 -1.06 -18.79
CA ALA A 147 10.44 -0.43 -19.62
C ALA A 147 9.64 0.63 -18.83
N VAL A 148 9.25 0.34 -17.58
CA VAL A 148 8.53 1.27 -16.71
C VAL A 148 9.37 2.52 -16.42
N ILE A 149 10.66 2.37 -16.10
CA ILE A 149 11.55 3.51 -15.86
C ILE A 149 11.72 4.33 -17.14
N SER A 150 11.91 3.69 -18.28
CA SER A 150 12.05 4.37 -19.57
C SER A 150 10.79 5.15 -19.98
N LEU A 151 9.60 4.66 -19.62
CA LEU A 151 8.34 5.35 -19.87
C LEU A 151 8.11 6.56 -18.94
N GLY A 152 8.67 6.54 -17.73
CA GLY A 152 8.50 7.60 -16.73
C GLY A 152 7.02 7.90 -16.48
N LEU A 153 6.62 9.18 -16.59
CA LEU A 153 5.23 9.58 -16.35
C LEU A 153 4.22 8.92 -17.29
N ALA A 154 4.64 8.43 -18.48
CA ALA A 154 3.75 7.71 -19.39
C ALA A 154 3.28 6.36 -18.84
N ALA A 155 3.97 5.80 -17.84
CA ALA A 155 3.55 4.56 -17.17
C ALA A 155 2.42 4.78 -16.13
N VAL A 156 2.21 6.03 -15.67
CA VAL A 156 1.26 6.35 -14.60
C VAL A 156 -0.17 5.90 -14.93
N PRO A 157 -0.74 6.16 -16.12
CA PRO A 157 -2.12 5.74 -16.42
C PRO A 157 -2.32 4.23 -16.34
N PHE A 158 -1.32 3.44 -16.76
CA PHE A 158 -1.36 1.99 -16.68
C PHE A 158 -1.47 1.52 -15.23
N PHE A 159 -0.58 1.97 -14.35
CA PHE A 159 -0.61 1.60 -12.93
C PHE A 159 -1.82 2.15 -12.20
N TRP A 160 -2.28 3.35 -12.57
CA TRP A 160 -3.49 3.93 -12.02
C TRP A 160 -4.71 3.06 -12.31
N LEU A 161 -4.92 2.69 -13.57
CA LEU A 161 -6.02 1.84 -13.98
C LEU A 161 -5.90 0.45 -13.39
N PHE A 162 -4.70 -0.14 -13.39
CA PHE A 162 -4.45 -1.43 -12.79
C PHE A 162 -4.82 -1.45 -11.31
N LEU A 163 -4.37 -0.45 -10.53
CA LEU A 163 -4.70 -0.33 -9.11
C LEU A 163 -6.20 -0.10 -8.90
N ALA A 164 -6.80 0.82 -9.64
CA ALA A 164 -8.20 1.18 -9.47
C ALA A 164 -9.14 0.00 -9.79
N ILE A 165 -8.90 -0.70 -10.90
CA ILE A 165 -9.66 -1.91 -11.29
C ILE A 165 -9.42 -3.02 -10.28
N SER A 166 -8.18 -3.23 -9.83
CA SER A 166 -7.86 -4.23 -8.82
C SER A 166 -8.61 -3.97 -7.51
N LEU A 167 -8.69 -2.70 -7.06
CA LEU A 167 -9.44 -2.33 -5.87
C LEU A 167 -10.95 -2.58 -6.03
N VAL A 168 -11.53 -2.32 -7.20
CA VAL A 168 -12.93 -2.65 -7.49
C VAL A 168 -13.15 -4.17 -7.43
N VAL A 169 -12.34 -4.94 -8.14
CA VAL A 169 -12.48 -6.41 -8.22
C VAL A 169 -12.27 -7.06 -6.85
N LEU A 170 -11.20 -6.69 -6.15
CA LEU A 170 -10.91 -7.19 -4.81
C LEU A 170 -11.97 -6.73 -3.81
N GLY A 171 -12.44 -5.48 -3.90
CA GLY A 171 -13.52 -4.96 -3.06
C GLY A 171 -14.79 -5.80 -3.18
N ILE A 172 -15.22 -6.08 -4.42
CA ILE A 172 -16.35 -6.97 -4.69
C ILE A 172 -16.09 -8.38 -4.14
N ALA A 173 -14.92 -8.95 -4.41
CA ALA A 173 -14.58 -10.29 -3.95
C ALA A 173 -14.61 -10.42 -2.41
N GLN A 174 -14.11 -9.41 -1.68
CA GLN A 174 -14.11 -9.38 -0.21
C GLN A 174 -15.55 -9.29 0.34
N ILE A 175 -16.41 -8.47 -0.27
CA ILE A 175 -17.83 -8.36 0.11
C ILE A 175 -18.54 -9.70 -0.12
N VAL A 176 -18.34 -10.31 -1.29
CA VAL A 176 -18.92 -11.63 -1.60
C VAL A 176 -18.45 -12.67 -0.58
N ARG A 177 -17.16 -12.74 -0.28
CA ARG A 177 -16.61 -13.66 0.74
C ARG A 177 -17.23 -13.42 2.12
N ALA A 178 -17.39 -12.16 2.55
CA ALA A 178 -18.00 -11.83 3.83
C ALA A 178 -19.46 -12.34 3.94
N ILE A 179 -20.20 -12.25 2.83
CA ILE A 179 -21.57 -12.77 2.72
C ILE A 179 -21.57 -14.30 2.74
N THR A 180 -20.73 -14.95 1.95
CA THR A 180 -20.65 -16.41 1.85
C THR A 180 -20.29 -17.05 3.18
N ILE A 181 -19.24 -16.57 3.86
CA ILE A 181 -18.86 -17.05 5.21
C ILE A 181 -20.04 -16.89 6.19
N GLY A 182 -20.84 -15.84 6.04
CA GLY A 182 -22.03 -15.64 6.86
C GLY A 182 -23.15 -16.64 6.60
N LYS A 183 -23.33 -17.04 5.33
CA LYS A 183 -24.29 -18.08 4.95
C LYS A 183 -23.82 -19.44 5.45
N ASP A 184 -22.56 -19.78 5.23
CA ASP A 184 -21.97 -21.07 5.62
C ASP A 184 -21.99 -21.25 7.14
N ALA A 185 -21.66 -20.21 7.91
CA ALA A 185 -21.72 -20.26 9.37
C ALA A 185 -23.15 -20.48 9.91
N LYS A 186 -24.17 -19.90 9.25
CA LYS A 186 -25.58 -20.14 9.60
C LYS A 186 -26.03 -21.56 9.26
N ALA A 187 -25.65 -22.06 8.08
CA ALA A 187 -25.97 -23.42 7.65
C ALA A 187 -25.33 -24.47 8.58
N ALA A 188 -24.07 -24.27 8.97
CA ALA A 188 -23.37 -25.14 9.91
C ALA A 188 -24.01 -25.15 11.31
N ALA A 189 -24.46 -24.00 11.81
CA ALA A 189 -25.18 -23.92 13.09
C ALA A 189 -26.51 -24.67 13.04
N ALA A 190 -27.29 -24.48 11.97
CA ALA A 190 -28.56 -25.19 11.77
C ALA A 190 -28.37 -26.72 11.69
N ALA A 191 -27.33 -27.19 10.97
CA ALA A 191 -27.00 -28.61 10.87
C ALA A 191 -26.55 -29.22 12.22
N ALA A 192 -25.97 -28.40 13.11
CA ALA A 192 -25.54 -28.81 14.44
C ALA A 192 -26.65 -28.74 15.51
N GLY A 193 -27.86 -28.30 15.14
CA GLY A 193 -28.97 -28.12 16.09
C GLY A 193 -28.74 -27.01 17.12
N LEU A 194 -27.92 -26.01 16.78
CA LEU A 194 -27.58 -24.85 17.61
C LEU A 194 -28.38 -23.59 17.23
#